data_AF-A0A530QXQ0-F1
#
_entry.id   AF-A0A530QXQ0-F1
#
_cell.length_a   1.000
_cell.length_b   1.000
_cell.length_c   1.000
_cell.angle_alpha   90.00
_cell.angle_beta   90.00
_cell.angle_gamma   90.00
#
_symmetry.space_group_name_H-M   'P 1'
#
loop_
_entity.id
_entity.type
_entity.pdbx_description
1 polymer ?
#
loop_
_entity_poly.entity_id
_entity_poly.type
_entity_poly.pdbx_seq_one_letter_code
_entity_poly.pdbx_strand_id
1 'polypeptide(L)'
;MDPLEVLRLALAEASSATPEPGEEYNAARAAPSAALDAVIDYLRAMGLERAALLHLLAALDDANNGRSNPILTKAPYDPKRPRMATKLRMELPTVSAAITILVRECGKPLDEAIKKASKAIRVGPGKLANFYDELNKDRYDKAVLDQYKFMLNFRDRYPEIGPAECAELILENAKSLR
;
A
#
# COMPACT_ATOMS: atom_id res chain seq x y z
N MET A 1 0.88 -28.94 16.65
CA MET A 1 2.01 -28.22 16.06
C MET A 1 1.60 -26.76 15.98
N ASP A 2 2.47 -25.81 16.32
CA ASP A 2 2.17 -24.38 16.21
C ASP A 2 1.93 -24.01 14.73
N PRO A 3 0.78 -23.43 14.35
CA PRO A 3 0.50 -23.03 12.96
C PRO A 3 1.58 -22.12 12.36
N LEU A 4 2.21 -21.27 13.17
CA LEU A 4 3.29 -20.39 12.71
C LEU A 4 4.55 -21.18 12.35
N GLU A 5 4.89 -22.21 13.12
CA GLU A 5 6.01 -23.11 12.82
C GLU A 5 5.74 -23.93 11.56
N VAL A 6 4.50 -24.37 11.35
CA VAL A 6 4.09 -25.05 10.11
C VAL A 6 4.27 -24.12 8.90
N LEU A 7 3.86 -22.85 9.00
CA LEU A 7 4.06 -21.86 7.95
C LEU A 7 5.56 -21.66 7.64
N ARG A 8 6.39 -21.51 8.68
CA ARG A 8 7.84 -21.29 8.50
C ARG A 8 8.51 -22.45 7.76
N LEU A 9 8.16 -23.69 8.12
CA LEU A 9 8.67 -24.89 7.45
C LEU A 9 8.21 -24.92 5.98
N ALA A 10 6.92 -24.71 5.72
CA ALA A 10 6.37 -24.73 4.38
C ALA A 10 6.96 -23.62 3.47
N LEU A 11 7.25 -22.43 4.01
CA LEU A 11 7.92 -21.37 3.26
C LEU A 11 9.40 -21.68 2.98
N ALA A 12 10.09 -22.36 3.91
CA ALA A 12 11.45 -22.80 3.70
C ALA A 12 11.53 -23.87 2.61
N GLU A 13 10.58 -24.82 2.61
CA GLU A 13 10.43 -25.84 1.56
C GLU A 13 10.06 -25.24 0.20
N ALA A 14 9.15 -24.27 0.17
CA ALA A 14 8.81 -23.55 -1.06
C ALA A 14 10.02 -22.81 -1.66
N SER A 15 10.91 -22.29 -0.80
CA SER A 15 12.12 -21.57 -1.23
C SER A 15 13.20 -22.50 -1.81
N SER A 16 13.17 -23.79 -1.44
CA SER A 16 14.07 -24.82 -1.98
C SER A 16 13.44 -25.65 -3.11
N ALA A 17 12.20 -25.35 -3.51
CA ALA A 17 11.51 -26.04 -4.57
C ALA A 17 12.26 -25.88 -5.91
N THR A 18 12.92 -26.96 -6.34
CA THR A 18 13.48 -27.06 -7.68
C THR A 18 12.40 -27.50 -8.66
N PRO A 19 12.34 -26.93 -9.87
CA PRO A 19 11.44 -27.42 -10.92
C PRO A 19 11.70 -28.90 -11.21
N GLU A 20 10.63 -29.66 -11.43
CA GLU A 20 10.76 -31.04 -11.89
C GLU A 20 11.30 -31.08 -13.33
N PRO A 21 12.04 -32.15 -13.71
CA PRO A 21 12.54 -32.31 -15.07
C PRO A 21 11.38 -32.29 -16.09
N GLY A 22 11.39 -31.32 -17.01
CA GLY A 22 10.31 -31.11 -17.99
C GLY A 22 9.41 -29.89 -17.71
N GLU A 23 9.55 -29.25 -16.55
CA GLU A 23 8.77 -28.05 -16.17
C GLU A 23 9.60 -26.75 -16.18
N GLU A 24 10.66 -26.70 -16.98
CA GLU A 24 11.60 -25.57 -17.06
C GLU A 24 10.90 -24.22 -17.36
N TYR A 25 9.80 -24.26 -18.10
CA TYR A 25 8.98 -23.07 -18.42
C TYR A 25 8.21 -22.51 -17.21
N ASN A 26 7.92 -23.35 -16.22
CA ASN A 26 7.15 -23.01 -15.00
C ASN A 26 8.02 -22.88 -13.75
N ALA A 27 9.32 -23.15 -13.86
CA ALA A 27 10.30 -23.09 -12.78
C ALA A 27 10.28 -21.78 -11.97
N ALA A 28 10.10 -20.65 -12.65
CA ALA A 28 10.06 -19.33 -12.01
C ALA A 28 8.80 -19.11 -11.14
N ARG A 29 7.76 -19.94 -11.30
CA ARG A 29 6.45 -19.78 -10.65
C ARG A 29 6.15 -20.87 -9.62
N ALA A 30 6.87 -21.98 -9.63
CA ALA A 30 6.70 -23.08 -8.68
C ALA A 30 6.88 -22.62 -7.22
N ALA A 31 8.02 -21.99 -6.91
CA ALA A 31 8.31 -21.48 -5.57
C ALA A 31 7.30 -20.40 -5.09
N PRO A 32 6.95 -19.37 -5.90
CA PRO A 32 5.90 -18.42 -5.53
C PRO A 32 4.52 -19.04 -5.28
N SER A 33 4.13 -20.06 -6.07
CA SER A 33 2.81 -20.71 -5.92
C SER A 33 2.75 -21.52 -4.62
N ALA A 34 3.78 -22.33 -4.35
CA ALA A 34 3.90 -23.10 -3.11
C ALA A 34 3.97 -22.20 -1.86
N ALA A 35 4.65 -21.05 -1.95
CA ALA A 35 4.69 -20.08 -0.86
C ALA A 35 3.31 -19.44 -0.61
N LEU A 36 2.55 -19.15 -1.67
CA LEU A 36 1.21 -18.58 -1.56
C LEU A 36 0.22 -19.60 -0.96
N ASP A 37 0.32 -20.87 -1.34
CA ASP A 37 -0.43 -21.98 -0.74
C ASP A 37 -0.19 -22.09 0.77
N ALA A 38 1.08 -22.09 1.18
CA ALA A 38 1.44 -22.14 2.59
C ALA A 38 0.81 -21.00 3.42
N VAL A 39 0.77 -19.78 2.85
CA VAL A 39 0.13 -18.62 3.48
C VAL A 39 -1.39 -18.80 3.55
N ILE A 40 -2.03 -19.31 2.50
CA ILE A 40 -3.47 -19.57 2.47
C ILE A 40 -3.85 -20.61 3.54
N ASP A 41 -3.07 -21.69 3.65
CA ASP A 41 -3.34 -22.74 4.62
C ASP A 41 -3.12 -22.28 6.06
N TYR A 42 -2.07 -21.49 6.33
CA TYR A 42 -1.90 -20.85 7.63
C TYR A 42 -3.08 -19.95 7.98
N LEU A 43 -3.51 -19.09 7.05
CA LEU A 43 -4.63 -18.20 7.25
C LEU A 43 -5.93 -18.97 7.50
N ARG A 44 -6.16 -20.07 6.79
CA ARG A 44 -7.30 -20.97 7.01
C ARG A 44 -7.25 -21.63 8.39
N ALA A 45 -6.07 -22.09 8.83
CA ALA A 45 -5.88 -22.65 10.17
C ALA A 45 -6.16 -21.63 11.29
N MET A 46 -5.95 -20.35 11.01
CA MET A 46 -6.26 -19.22 11.91
C MET A 46 -7.72 -18.74 11.80
N GLY A 47 -8.55 -19.35 10.94
CA GLY A 47 -9.94 -18.93 10.70
C GLY A 47 -10.08 -17.63 9.88
N LEU A 48 -9.03 -17.21 9.18
CA LEU A 48 -8.95 -15.97 8.40
C LEU A 48 -8.95 -16.27 6.90
N GLU A 49 -10.11 -16.53 6.31
CA GLU A 49 -10.15 -16.80 4.86
C GLU A 49 -10.07 -15.51 4.02
N ARG A 50 -9.25 -15.50 2.96
CA ARG A 50 -9.05 -14.36 2.06
C ARG A 50 -9.23 -14.76 0.60
N ALA A 51 -10.42 -14.50 0.06
CA ALA A 51 -10.78 -14.79 -1.34
C ALA A 51 -9.79 -14.21 -2.37
N ALA A 52 -9.19 -13.05 -2.09
CA ALA A 52 -8.20 -12.43 -2.97
C ALA A 52 -6.93 -13.27 -3.16
N LEU A 53 -6.47 -13.98 -2.12
CA LEU A 53 -5.28 -14.84 -2.19
C LEU A 53 -5.59 -16.12 -2.98
N LEU A 54 -6.78 -16.70 -2.79
CA LEU A 54 -7.25 -17.85 -3.57
C LEU A 54 -7.37 -17.51 -5.07
N HIS A 55 -7.86 -16.31 -5.41
CA HIS A 55 -7.91 -15.86 -6.81
C HIS A 55 -6.52 -15.65 -7.42
N LEU A 56 -5.55 -15.17 -6.63
CA LEU A 56 -4.18 -15.00 -7.09
C LEU A 56 -3.50 -16.34 -7.33
N LEU A 57 -3.70 -17.31 -6.43
CA LEU A 57 -3.20 -18.68 -6.58
C LEU A 57 -3.78 -19.33 -7.84
N ALA A 58 -5.10 -19.29 -8.02
CA ALA A 58 -5.75 -19.82 -9.21
C ALA A 58 -5.24 -19.15 -10.50
N ALA A 59 -4.90 -17.86 -10.44
CA ALA A 59 -4.32 -17.17 -11.58
C ALA A 59 -2.89 -17.66 -11.90
N LEU A 60 -2.07 -17.94 -10.89
CA LEU A 60 -0.73 -18.54 -11.08
C LEU A 60 -0.84 -19.94 -11.70
N ASP A 61 -1.79 -20.75 -11.24
CA ASP A 61 -2.05 -22.08 -11.80
C ASP A 61 -2.52 -22.01 -13.25
N ASP A 62 -3.43 -21.09 -13.58
CA ASP A 62 -3.84 -20.86 -14.97
C ASP A 62 -2.63 -20.52 -15.84
N ALA A 63 -1.72 -19.65 -15.37
CA ALA A 63 -0.52 -19.30 -16.13
C ALA A 63 0.48 -20.46 -16.26
N ASN A 64 0.61 -21.33 -15.24
CA ASN A 64 1.42 -22.56 -15.32
C ASN A 64 0.87 -23.53 -16.37
N ASN A 65 -0.46 -23.57 -16.53
CA ASN A 65 -1.15 -24.40 -17.52
C ASN A 65 -1.28 -23.72 -18.90
N GLY A 66 -0.57 -22.61 -19.13
CA GLY A 66 -0.62 -21.87 -20.40
C GLY A 66 -1.95 -21.17 -20.68
N ARG A 67 -2.81 -21.00 -19.67
CA ARG A 67 -4.07 -20.26 -19.77
C ARG A 67 -3.85 -18.79 -19.45
N SER A 68 -4.47 -17.91 -20.23
CA SER A 68 -4.45 -16.48 -19.96
C SER A 68 -5.43 -16.16 -18.84
N ASN A 69 -4.93 -15.61 -17.73
CA ASN A 69 -5.75 -15.12 -16.64
C ASN A 69 -5.73 -13.57 -16.62
N PRO A 70 -6.89 -12.88 -16.57
CA PRO A 70 -6.97 -11.42 -16.51
C PRO A 70 -6.21 -10.78 -15.33
N ILE A 71 -6.05 -11.50 -14.22
CA ILE A 71 -5.29 -11.06 -13.04
C ILE A 71 -3.80 -10.91 -13.36
N LEU A 72 -3.26 -11.80 -14.20
CA LEU A 72 -1.86 -11.79 -14.64
C LEU A 72 -1.66 -11.07 -15.97
N THR A 73 -2.75 -10.75 -16.67
CA THR A 73 -2.70 -10.02 -17.92
C THR A 73 -2.44 -8.56 -17.63
N LYS A 74 -1.36 -8.02 -18.19
CA LYS A 74 -1.07 -6.59 -18.11
C LYS A 74 -2.26 -5.81 -18.69
N ALA A 75 -2.86 -4.94 -17.89
CA ALA A 75 -3.98 -4.12 -18.34
C ALA A 75 -3.59 -3.31 -19.61
N PRO A 76 -4.49 -3.18 -20.59
CA PRO A 76 -4.20 -2.47 -21.84
C PRO A 76 -3.77 -1.03 -21.55
N TYR A 77 -2.72 -0.60 -22.25
CA TYR A 77 -2.21 0.76 -22.16
C TYR A 77 -3.23 1.73 -22.74
N ASP A 78 -3.88 2.50 -21.87
CA ASP A 78 -4.79 3.58 -22.27
C ASP A 78 -4.02 4.91 -22.20
N PRO A 79 -3.73 5.57 -23.35
CA PRO A 79 -3.03 6.85 -23.39
C PRO A 79 -3.89 8.04 -22.94
N LYS A 80 -5.21 7.88 -22.81
CA LYS A 80 -6.14 8.89 -22.27
C LYS A 80 -6.38 8.73 -20.77
N ARG A 81 -6.18 7.52 -20.23
CA ARG A 81 -5.90 7.38 -18.80
C ARG A 81 -4.51 7.96 -18.56
N PRO A 82 -4.34 8.93 -17.65
CA PRO A 82 -2.99 9.30 -17.26
C PRO A 82 -2.29 8.01 -16.85
N ARG A 83 -1.08 7.77 -17.38
CA ARG A 83 -0.16 6.81 -16.76
C ARG A 83 -0.26 7.12 -15.29
N MET A 84 -0.82 6.21 -14.48
CA MET A 84 -0.66 6.29 -13.04
C MET A 84 0.84 6.25 -12.89
N ALA A 85 1.43 7.43 -12.80
CA ALA A 85 2.81 7.53 -12.55
C ALA A 85 2.97 6.74 -11.26
N THR A 86 3.98 5.91 -11.24
CA THR A 86 4.72 5.47 -10.06
C THR A 86 5.27 6.70 -9.29
N LYS A 87 4.52 7.82 -9.28
CA LYS A 87 4.74 9.19 -8.80
C LYS A 87 3.42 9.88 -8.43
N LEU A 88 2.29 9.20 -8.20
CA LEU A 88 1.40 9.76 -7.16
C LEU A 88 2.20 9.62 -5.88
N ARG A 89 2.93 10.69 -5.54
CA ARG A 89 3.59 10.85 -4.26
C ARG A 89 2.48 10.96 -3.23
N MET A 90 1.84 9.84 -2.91
CA MET A 90 0.75 9.75 -1.94
C MET A 90 1.22 10.20 -0.56
N GLU A 91 2.54 10.30 -0.35
CA GLU A 91 3.12 10.98 0.79
C GLU A 91 2.66 12.45 0.89
N LEU A 92 2.53 13.19 -0.21
CA LEU A 92 2.20 14.63 -0.18
C LEU A 92 0.76 14.93 0.26
N PRO A 93 -0.31 14.31 -0.29
CA PRO A 93 -1.66 14.48 0.23
C PRO A 93 -1.80 13.94 1.66
N THR A 94 -1.11 12.84 1.99
CA THR A 94 -1.13 12.26 3.35
C THR A 94 -0.52 13.22 4.36
N VAL A 95 0.66 13.78 4.06
CA VAL A 95 1.29 14.80 4.92
C VAL A 95 0.48 16.09 4.97
N SER A 96 -0.18 16.47 3.88
CA SER A 96 -1.05 17.65 3.86
C SER A 96 -2.22 17.50 4.83
N ALA A 97 -2.78 16.30 4.98
CA ALA A 97 -3.81 16.02 5.98
C ALA A 97 -3.27 16.20 7.41
N ALA A 98 -2.06 15.71 7.70
CA ALA A 98 -1.41 15.95 8.99
C ALA A 98 -1.18 17.44 9.27
N ILE A 99 -0.76 18.23 8.27
CA ILE A 99 -0.63 19.69 8.39
C ILE A 99 -1.98 20.31 8.75
N THR A 100 -3.05 19.92 8.07
CA THR A 100 -4.40 20.43 8.35
C THR A 100 -4.84 20.14 9.78
N ILE A 101 -4.62 18.92 10.29
CA ILE A 101 -4.94 18.55 11.68
C ILE A 101 -4.13 19.40 12.67
N LEU A 102 -2.82 19.52 12.47
CA LEU A 102 -1.95 20.32 13.34
C LEU A 102 -2.39 21.79 13.39
N VAL A 103 -2.82 22.36 12.25
CA VAL A 103 -3.24 23.77 12.19
C VAL A 103 -4.63 23.95 12.76
N ARG A 104 -5.62 23.19 12.28
CA ARG A 104 -7.04 23.42 12.60
C ARG A 104 -7.43 22.92 13.97
N GLU A 105 -6.82 21.84 14.44
CA GLU A 105 -7.24 21.16 15.67
C GLU A 105 -6.24 21.33 16.80
N CYS A 106 -4.94 21.34 16.51
CA CYS A 106 -3.90 21.62 17.51
C CYS A 106 -3.54 23.11 17.62
N GLY A 107 -4.11 23.98 16.77
CA GLY A 107 -3.85 25.43 16.80
C GLY A 107 -2.41 25.83 16.45
N LYS A 108 -1.65 24.97 15.74
CA LYS A 108 -0.27 25.29 15.39
C LYS A 108 -0.18 26.30 14.23
N PRO A 109 0.81 27.19 14.22
CA PRO A 109 1.11 28.02 13.06
C PRO A 109 1.39 27.15 11.82
N LEU A 110 0.90 27.57 10.65
CA LEU A 110 1.06 26.83 9.39
C LEU A 110 2.54 26.56 9.07
N ASP A 111 3.41 27.56 9.25
CA ASP A 111 4.85 27.42 9.01
C ASP A 111 5.50 26.36 9.92
N GLU A 112 5.05 26.28 11.18
CA GLU A 112 5.53 25.27 12.13
C GLU A 112 5.08 23.87 11.71
N ALA A 113 3.81 23.73 11.31
CA ALA A 113 3.24 22.48 10.82
C ALA A 113 3.94 21.99 9.54
N ILE A 114 4.16 22.89 8.57
CA ILE A 114 4.89 22.59 7.33
C ILE A 114 6.34 22.20 7.64
N LYS A 115 7.03 22.91 8.55
CA LYS A 115 8.42 22.59 8.92
C LYS A 115 8.53 21.21 9.58
N LYS A 116 7.57 20.86 10.45
CA LYS A 116 7.51 19.55 11.09
C LYS A 116 7.27 18.45 10.06
N ALA A 117 6.26 18.61 9.22
CA ALA A 117 5.90 17.69 8.16
C ALA A 117 7.04 17.49 7.13
N SER A 118 7.67 18.59 6.70
CA SER A 118 8.82 18.61 5.80
C SER A 118 9.99 17.77 6.32
N LYS A 119 10.29 17.88 7.63
CA LYS A 119 11.31 17.05 8.29
C LYS A 119 10.94 15.58 8.29
N ALA A 120 9.68 15.24 8.54
CA ALA A 120 9.21 13.86 8.61
C ALA A 120 9.40 13.11 7.29
N ILE A 121 9.04 13.71 6.15
CA ILE A 121 9.14 13.06 4.82
C ILE A 121 10.39 13.45 4.01
N ARG A 122 11.30 14.26 4.58
CA ARG A 122 12.51 14.77 3.91
C ARG A 122 12.21 15.46 2.57
N VAL A 123 11.14 16.24 2.52
CA VAL A 123 10.75 17.08 1.37
C VAL A 123 10.96 18.54 1.73
N GLY A 124 11.48 19.35 0.81
CA GLY A 124 11.73 20.77 1.07
C GLY A 124 10.44 21.52 1.46
N PRO A 125 10.49 22.43 2.46
CA PRO A 125 9.30 23.08 3.00
C PRO A 125 8.57 23.94 1.95
N GLY A 126 9.30 24.61 1.05
CA GLY A 126 8.68 25.38 -0.04
C GLY A 126 7.88 24.52 -1.02
N LYS A 127 8.36 23.31 -1.34
CA LYS A 127 7.61 22.37 -2.18
C LYS A 127 6.34 21.90 -1.50
N LEU A 128 6.41 21.61 -0.19
CA LEU A 128 5.27 21.16 0.59
C LEU A 128 4.24 22.27 0.79
N ALA A 129 4.69 23.52 1.02
CA ALA A 129 3.84 24.70 1.10
C ALA A 129 3.07 24.94 -0.20
N ASN A 130 3.77 24.91 -1.35
CA ASN A 130 3.14 25.07 -2.66
C ASN A 130 2.10 23.96 -2.91
N PHE A 131 2.45 22.71 -2.61
CA PHE A 131 1.52 21.59 -2.75
C PHE A 131 0.28 21.78 -1.87
N TYR A 132 0.47 22.16 -0.60
CA TYR A 132 -0.63 22.39 0.34
C TYR A 132 -1.55 23.52 -0.12
N ASP A 133 -1.00 24.62 -0.64
CA ASP A 133 -1.78 25.74 -1.19
C ASP A 133 -2.57 25.33 -2.44
N GLU A 134 -1.94 24.62 -3.38
CA GLU A 134 -2.62 24.10 -4.59
C GLU A 134 -3.73 23.10 -4.24
N LEU A 135 -3.53 22.31 -3.19
CA LEU A 135 -4.49 21.31 -2.73
C LEU A 135 -5.74 21.96 -2.13
N ASN A 136 -5.58 23.05 -1.38
CA ASN A 136 -6.73 23.83 -0.89
C ASN A 136 -7.48 24.60 -1.98
N LYS A 137 -6.91 24.70 -3.19
CA LYS A 137 -7.53 25.32 -4.36
C LYS A 137 -8.19 24.30 -5.29
N ASP A 138 -8.31 23.03 -4.86
CA ASP A 138 -8.86 21.91 -5.64
C ASP A 138 -8.21 21.76 -7.04
N ARG A 139 -6.91 22.08 -7.16
CA ARG A 139 -6.18 22.04 -8.45
C ARG A 139 -5.58 20.67 -8.78
N TYR A 140 -5.82 19.66 -7.96
CA TYR A 140 -5.32 18.31 -8.17
C TYR A 140 -6.41 17.36 -8.70
N ASP A 141 -5.95 16.23 -9.23
CA ASP A 141 -6.85 15.17 -9.64
C ASP A 141 -7.68 14.62 -8.46
N LYS A 142 -8.77 13.93 -8.82
CA LYS A 142 -9.68 13.35 -7.83
C LYS A 142 -8.98 12.37 -6.89
N ALA A 143 -7.98 11.62 -7.36
CA ALA A 143 -7.30 10.61 -6.55
C ALA A 143 -6.47 11.24 -5.41
N VAL A 144 -5.76 12.34 -5.69
CA VAL A 144 -5.03 13.12 -4.68
C VAL A 144 -5.98 13.71 -3.64
N LEU A 145 -7.11 14.27 -4.08
CA LEU A 145 -8.11 14.84 -3.20
C LEU A 145 -8.81 13.77 -2.33
N ASP A 146 -9.13 12.62 -2.92
CA ASP A 146 -9.74 11.50 -2.21
C ASP A 146 -8.78 10.95 -1.13
N GLN A 147 -7.48 10.84 -1.43
CA GLN A 147 -6.48 10.45 -0.44
C GLN A 147 -6.36 11.45 0.71
N TYR A 148 -6.32 12.75 0.41
CA TYR A 148 -6.28 13.79 1.42
C TYR A 148 -7.51 13.73 2.34
N LYS A 149 -8.72 13.61 1.77
CA LYS A 149 -9.97 13.48 2.52
C LYS A 149 -10.03 12.18 3.33
N PHE A 150 -9.55 11.07 2.77
CA PHE A 150 -9.46 9.80 3.48
C PHE A 150 -8.60 9.92 4.73
N MET A 151 -7.44 10.59 4.64
CA MET A 151 -6.54 10.79 5.77
C MET A 151 -7.09 11.80 6.80
N LEU A 152 -7.85 12.82 6.38
CA LEU A 152 -8.57 13.68 7.33
C LEU A 152 -9.62 12.90 8.13
N ASN A 153 -10.39 12.05 7.44
CA ASN A 153 -11.42 11.22 8.06
C ASN A 153 -10.84 10.06 8.89
N PHE A 154 -9.51 9.87 8.90
CA PHE A 154 -8.87 8.89 9.77
C PHE A 154 -9.19 9.17 11.24
N ARG A 155 -9.21 10.45 11.64
CA ARG A 155 -9.59 10.86 13.00
C ARG A 155 -11.02 10.51 13.35
N ASP A 156 -11.95 10.68 12.41
CA ASP A 156 -13.37 10.33 12.64
C ASP A 156 -13.57 8.83 12.90
N ARG A 157 -12.66 7.99 12.41
CA ARG A 157 -12.68 6.53 12.62
C ARG A 157 -12.04 6.10 13.94
N TYR A 158 -11.21 6.95 14.53
CA TYR A 158 -10.45 6.69 15.75
C TYR A 158 -10.51 7.91 16.69
N PRO A 159 -11.71 8.29 17.18
CA PRO A 159 -11.90 9.49 18.00
C PRO A 159 -11.17 9.45 19.35
N GLU A 160 -10.78 8.26 19.81
CA GLU A 160 -9.97 8.03 21.00
C GLU A 160 -8.53 8.56 20.86
N ILE A 161 -8.05 8.73 19.63
CA ILE A 161 -6.70 9.23 19.35
C ILE A 161 -6.73 10.77 19.33
N GLY A 162 -5.90 11.39 20.16
CA GLY A 162 -5.80 12.84 20.21
C GLY A 162 -5.34 13.44 18.88
N PRO A 163 -5.75 14.67 18.50
CA PRO A 163 -5.37 15.29 17.21
C PRO A 163 -3.86 15.31 16.94
N ALA A 164 -3.06 15.60 17.96
CA ALA A 164 -1.61 15.65 17.84
C ALA A 164 -1.02 14.26 17.55
N GLU A 165 -1.52 13.22 18.23
CA GLU A 165 -1.10 11.83 18.03
C GLU A 165 -1.57 11.30 16.67
N CYS A 166 -2.80 11.61 16.27
CA CYS A 166 -3.32 11.31 14.94
C CYS A 166 -2.44 11.92 13.84
N ALA A 167 -2.03 13.19 13.98
CA ALA A 167 -1.14 13.82 13.04
C ALA A 167 0.24 13.11 12.97
N GLU A 168 0.78 12.64 14.09
CA GLU A 168 2.04 11.86 14.09
C GLU A 168 1.86 10.53 13.36
N LEU A 169 0.78 9.78 13.63
CA LEU A 169 0.51 8.52 12.94
C LEU A 169 0.37 8.70 11.43
N ILE A 170 -0.27 9.79 11.00
CA ILE A 170 -0.38 10.15 9.57
C ILE A 170 1.00 10.49 8.98
N LEU A 171 1.84 11.21 9.71
CA LEU A 171 3.22 11.50 9.28
C LEU A 171 4.07 10.23 9.20
N GLU A 172 3.94 9.29 10.14
CA GLU A 172 4.61 7.99 10.08
C GLU A 172 4.14 7.17 8.89
N ASN A 173 2.82 7.10 8.65
CA ASN A 173 2.26 6.46 7.46
C ASN A 173 2.85 7.07 6.18
N ALA A 174 2.93 8.40 6.09
CA ALA A 174 3.49 9.07 4.93
C ALA A 174 4.97 8.72 4.65
N LYS A 175 5.77 8.36 5.67
CA LYS A 175 7.14 7.89 5.48
C LYS A 175 7.20 6.53 4.79
N SER A 176 6.21 5.67 5.03
CA SER A 176 6.11 4.33 4.42
C SER A 176 5.68 4.35 2.96
N LEU A 177 5.09 5.47 2.50
CA LEU A 177 4.60 5.65 1.13
C LEU A 177 5.66 6.18 0.15
N ARG A 178 6.90 6.34 0.61
CA ARG A 178 8.03 6.85 -0.17
C ARG A 178 8.84 5.72 -0.79
#